data_AF-A0A9E4IBL7-F1
#
_entry.id   AF-A0A9E4IBL7-F1
#
_cell.length_a   1.000
_cell.length_b   1.000
_cell.length_c   1.000
_cell.angle_alpha   90.00
_cell.angle_beta   90.00
_cell.angle_gamma   90.00
#
_symmetry.space_group_name_H-M   'P 1'
#
loop_
_entity.id
_entity.type
_entity.pdbx_description
1 polymer ?
#
loop_
_entity_poly.entity_id
_entity_poly.type
_entity_poly.pdbx_seq_one_letter_code
_entity_poly.pdbx_strand_id
1 'polypeptide(L)'
;MIPPTGAPILLWGMGATNRAVAAALHRRGRKFVAVDDAPGSGVRRAVAEAGGVLQPPPADDELAELMSRCGAFLPTPGLADRHRAMRAALRAGTRVLSEFDLAGAWDDRPVVAVTGTNGKTTVTTLVAAALAPSSGAVAAGRWSAPSTTRPPRSSWPRPRRSGWVAAGRSGRRLRPG
;
A
#
# COMPACT_ATOMS: atom_id res chain seq x y z
N MET A 1 8.43 7.48 -7.00
CA MET A 1 9.60 7.21 -6.15
C MET A 1 9.18 7.21 -4.69
N ILE A 2 9.50 6.15 -3.96
CA ILE A 2 9.22 6.02 -2.54
C ILE A 2 10.10 7.01 -1.72
N PRO A 3 9.60 7.66 -0.65
CA PRO A 3 10.41 8.59 0.15
C PRO A 3 11.67 7.93 0.76
N PRO A 4 12.76 8.70 0.94
CA PRO A 4 14.00 8.23 1.54
C PRO A 4 13.80 7.75 2.99
N THR A 5 14.66 6.83 3.42
CA THR A 5 14.50 5.93 4.58
C THR A 5 14.32 6.62 5.94
N GLY A 6 14.60 7.93 6.06
CA GLY A 6 14.53 8.67 7.32
C GLY A 6 13.16 9.18 7.73
N ALA A 7 12.28 9.49 6.78
CA ALA A 7 10.96 10.08 7.06
C ALA A 7 9.88 8.98 7.20
N PRO A 8 9.04 9.01 8.25
CA PRO A 8 7.99 8.02 8.41
C PRO A 8 6.92 8.16 7.32
N ILE A 9 6.24 7.05 7.02
CA ILE A 9 5.05 7.03 6.18
C ILE A 9 3.83 7.09 7.09
N LEU A 10 2.88 7.98 6.80
CA LEU A 10 1.61 8.04 7.52
C LEU A 10 0.60 7.09 6.89
N LEU A 11 0.10 6.13 7.67
CA LEU A 11 -1.01 5.24 7.30
C LEU A 11 -2.29 5.75 7.95
N TRP A 12 -3.35 5.98 7.16
CA TRP A 12 -4.66 6.35 7.73
C TRP A 12 -5.70 5.27 7.47
N GLY A 13 -6.28 4.74 8.55
CA GLY A 13 -7.12 3.56 8.56
C GLY A 13 -6.29 2.27 8.48
N MET A 14 -6.41 1.40 9.46
CA MET A 14 -5.66 0.15 9.62
C MET A 14 -6.49 -1.07 9.23
N GLY A 15 -7.15 -0.98 8.08
CA GLY A 15 -7.81 -2.10 7.42
C GLY A 15 -6.82 -3.18 6.95
N ALA A 16 -7.32 -4.26 6.36
CA ALA A 16 -6.49 -5.41 5.96
C ALA A 16 -5.25 -5.04 5.12
N THR A 17 -5.39 -4.11 4.17
CA THR A 17 -4.25 -3.66 3.36
C THR A 17 -3.25 -2.83 4.13
N ASN A 18 -3.68 -1.86 4.94
CA ASN A 18 -2.71 -1.03 5.67
C ASN A 18 -2.01 -1.82 6.78
N ARG A 19 -2.62 -2.89 7.32
CA ARG A 19 -1.92 -3.87 8.16
C ARG A 19 -0.86 -4.66 7.39
N ALA A 20 -1.16 -5.09 6.17
CA ALA A 20 -0.15 -5.69 5.29
C ALA A 20 0.98 -4.69 4.97
N VAL A 21 0.65 -3.41 4.77
CA VAL A 21 1.63 -2.34 4.48
C VAL A 21 2.54 -2.12 5.67
N ALA A 22 1.97 -2.01 6.87
CA ALA A 22 2.72 -1.93 8.12
C ALA A 22 3.71 -3.10 8.28
N ALA A 23 3.26 -4.34 8.04
CA ALA A 23 4.13 -5.51 8.10
C ALA A 23 5.26 -5.49 7.05
N ALA A 24 5.00 -4.95 5.86
CA ALA A 24 6.03 -4.81 4.83
C ALA A 24 7.03 -3.68 5.10
N LEU A 25 6.56 -2.59 5.71
CA LEU A 25 7.40 -1.49 6.19
C LEU A 25 8.33 -1.97 7.30
N HIS A 26 7.79 -2.69 8.28
CA HIS A 26 8.55 -3.31 9.35
C HIS A 26 9.70 -4.18 8.83
N ARG A 27 9.39 -5.13 7.93
CA ARG A 27 10.39 -6.03 7.32
C ARG A 27 11.49 -5.31 6.52
N ARG A 28 11.27 -4.04 6.15
CA ARG A 28 12.22 -3.21 5.40
C ARG A 28 12.90 -2.15 6.26
N GLY A 29 12.75 -2.23 7.59
CA GLY A 29 13.34 -1.26 8.53
C GLY A 29 12.76 0.14 8.37
N ARG A 30 11.52 0.26 7.89
CA ARG A 30 10.89 1.53 7.55
C ARG A 30 9.91 1.95 8.62
N LYS A 31 10.05 3.20 9.07
CA LYS A 31 9.18 3.79 10.08
C LYS A 31 7.84 4.17 9.49
N PHE A 32 6.79 4.04 10.30
CA PHE A 32 5.47 4.53 9.96
C PHE A 32 4.73 5.03 11.19
N VAL A 33 3.81 5.95 10.96
CA VAL A 33 2.81 6.40 11.93
C VAL A 33 1.46 5.93 11.43
N ALA A 34 0.64 5.37 12.29
CA ALA A 34 -0.72 4.96 11.98
C ALA A 34 -1.71 5.89 12.68
N VAL A 35 -2.74 6.31 11.94
CA VAL A 35 -3.93 6.96 12.47
C VAL A 35 -5.12 6.08 12.07
N ASP A 36 -6.03 5.83 13.00
CA ASP A 36 -7.27 5.09 12.74
C ASP A 36 -8.41 5.78 13.51
N ASP A 37 -9.57 5.95 12.87
CA ASP A 37 -10.70 6.65 13.48
C ASP A 37 -11.38 5.82 14.58
N ALA A 38 -11.24 4.49 14.55
CA ALA A 38 -11.83 3.57 15.52
C ALA A 38 -10.92 2.35 15.75
N PRO A 39 -9.75 2.52 16.37
CA PRO A 39 -8.81 1.42 16.54
C PRO A 39 -9.35 0.38 17.53
N GLY A 40 -9.56 -0.84 17.06
CA GLY A 40 -9.79 -2.01 17.92
C GLY A 40 -8.50 -2.59 18.50
N SER A 41 -8.62 -3.60 19.36
CA SER A 41 -7.47 -4.35 19.93
C SER A 41 -6.56 -4.95 18.84
N GLY A 42 -7.16 -5.51 17.78
CA GLY A 42 -6.42 -6.07 16.64
C GLY A 42 -5.60 -5.03 15.87
N VAL A 43 -6.10 -3.79 15.76
CA VAL A 43 -5.35 -2.68 15.13
C VAL A 43 -4.16 -2.29 16.00
N ARG A 44 -4.39 -2.07 17.30
CA ARG A 44 -3.33 -1.75 18.27
C ARG A 44 -2.20 -2.79 18.24
N ARG A 45 -2.57 -4.06 18.29
CA ARG A 45 -1.63 -5.18 18.23
C ARG A 45 -0.82 -5.17 16.93
N ALA A 46 -1.48 -5.05 15.77
CA ALA A 46 -0.81 -5.07 14.48
C ALA A 46 0.19 -3.90 14.31
N VAL A 47 -0.15 -2.71 14.81
CA VAL A 47 0.77 -1.56 14.78
C VAL A 47 1.97 -1.80 15.68
N ALA A 48 1.76 -2.30 16.90
CA ALA A 48 2.82 -2.61 17.84
C ALA A 48 3.77 -3.70 17.33
N GLU A 49 3.23 -4.81 16.80
CA GLU A 49 4.02 -5.90 16.20
C GLU A 49 4.86 -5.42 15.00
N ALA A 50 4.36 -4.43 14.25
CA ALA A 50 5.09 -3.83 13.13
C ALA A 50 6.05 -2.69 13.56
N GLY A 51 6.18 -2.41 14.86
CA GLY A 51 7.05 -1.34 15.38
C GLY A 51 6.64 0.07 14.96
N GLY A 52 5.36 0.27 14.67
CA GLY A 52 4.80 1.59 14.35
C GLY A 52 4.28 2.33 15.57
N VAL A 53 3.93 3.59 15.37
CA VAL A 53 3.26 4.42 16.40
C VAL A 53 1.81 4.60 16.00
N LEU A 54 0.87 4.21 16.86
CA LEU A 54 -0.55 4.51 16.67
C LEU A 54 -0.88 5.84 17.37
N GLN A 55 -1.42 6.79 16.61
CA GLN A 55 -1.91 8.06 17.11
C GLN A 55 -3.44 8.14 16.97
N PRO A 56 -4.14 8.81 17.89
CA PRO A 56 -5.54 9.16 17.67
C PRO A 56 -5.66 10.11 16.45
N PRO A 57 -6.85 10.23 15.84
CA PRO A 57 -7.08 11.23 14.80
C PRO A 57 -6.78 12.64 15.33
N PRO A 58 -5.76 13.34 14.80
CA PRO A 58 -5.35 14.65 15.31
C PRO A 58 -6.38 15.74 15.00
N ALA A 59 -6.27 16.91 15.63
CA ALA A 59 -6.95 18.12 15.19
C ALA A 59 -6.43 18.58 13.81
N ASP A 60 -7.10 19.54 13.16
CA ASP A 60 -6.79 19.90 11.77
C ASP A 60 -5.42 20.61 11.61
N ASP A 61 -4.99 21.37 12.61
CA ASP A 61 -3.67 22.00 12.73
C ASP A 61 -2.57 20.97 13.00
N GLU A 62 -2.77 20.10 13.99
CA GLU A 62 -1.88 18.97 14.30
C GLU A 62 -1.73 18.01 13.11
N LEU A 63 -2.80 17.80 12.35
CA LEU A 63 -2.80 17.00 11.13
C LEU A 63 -1.88 17.59 10.06
N ALA A 64 -1.88 18.91 9.90
CA ALA A 64 -1.00 19.58 8.95
C ALA A 64 0.47 19.42 9.36
N GLU A 65 0.77 19.55 10.66
CA GLU A 65 2.12 19.30 11.19
C GLU A 65 2.55 17.84 11.00
N LEU A 66 1.66 16.88 11.30
CA LEU A 66 1.94 15.46 11.12
C LEU A 66 2.23 15.13 9.65
N MET A 67 1.46 15.72 8.72
CA MET A 67 1.66 15.53 7.27
C MET A 67 3.01 16.06 6.78
N SER A 68 3.43 17.23 7.26
CA SER A 68 4.70 17.85 6.84
C SER A 68 5.93 17.08 7.35
N ARG A 69 5.80 16.40 8.50
CA ARG A 69 6.84 15.55 9.09
C ARG A 69 6.96 14.18 8.43
N CYS A 70 5.93 13.77 7.67
CA CYS A 70 5.88 12.47 7.01
C CYS A 70 6.36 12.57 5.56
N GLY A 71 7.15 11.58 5.11
CA GLY A 71 7.67 11.56 3.74
C GLY A 71 6.63 11.16 2.69
N ALA A 72 5.55 10.50 3.12
CA ALA A 72 4.40 10.17 2.30
C ALA A 72 3.18 9.88 3.16
N PHE A 73 2.02 9.99 2.53
CA PHE A 73 0.72 9.63 3.07
C PHE A 73 0.14 8.43 2.31
N LEU A 74 -0.34 7.42 3.01
CA LEU A 74 -0.97 6.23 2.44
C LEU A 74 -2.36 6.02 3.07
N PRO A 75 -3.43 6.53 2.42
CA PRO A 75 -4.79 6.35 2.89
C PRO A 75 -5.25 4.90 2.73
N THR A 76 -6.12 4.43 3.62
CA THR A 76 -6.84 3.17 3.42
C THR A 76 -7.64 3.25 2.12
N PRO A 77 -7.61 2.22 1.25
CA PRO A 77 -8.33 2.34 0.00
C PRO A 77 -9.85 2.38 0.25
N GLY A 78 -10.49 3.41 -0.31
CA GLY A 78 -11.88 3.75 -0.03
C GLY A 78 -12.05 5.01 0.85
N LEU A 79 -10.96 5.57 1.39
CA LEU A 79 -11.00 6.90 2.01
C LEU A 79 -11.51 7.92 1.00
N ALA A 80 -12.50 8.73 1.40
CA ALA A 80 -13.11 9.69 0.50
C ALA A 80 -12.10 10.79 0.09
N ASP A 81 -12.14 11.24 -1.17
CA ASP A 81 -11.24 12.32 -1.64
C ASP A 81 -11.48 13.63 -0.88
N ARG A 82 -12.72 13.85 -0.43
CA ARG A 82 -13.09 14.97 0.45
C ARG A 82 -12.74 14.75 1.93
N HIS A 83 -12.00 13.71 2.28
CA HIS A 83 -11.60 13.48 3.67
C HIS A 83 -10.58 14.53 4.12
N ARG A 84 -10.61 14.93 5.39
CA ARG A 84 -9.72 15.98 5.93
C ARG A 84 -8.23 15.63 5.78
N ALA A 85 -7.87 14.37 6.01
CA ALA A 85 -6.51 13.86 5.78
C ALA A 85 -6.06 13.99 4.32
N MET A 86 -6.99 13.83 3.36
CA MET A 86 -6.65 13.99 1.95
C MET A 86 -6.37 15.46 1.61
N ARG A 87 -7.26 16.35 2.05
CA ARG A 87 -7.03 17.80 1.90
C ARG A 87 -5.73 18.25 2.57
N ALA A 88 -5.42 17.72 3.76
CA ALA A 88 -4.20 18.06 4.48
C ALA A 88 -2.94 17.62 3.72
N ALA A 89 -2.93 16.40 3.18
CA ALA A 89 -1.81 15.92 2.35
C ALA A 89 -1.60 16.80 1.11
N LEU A 90 -2.68 17.19 0.43
CA LEU A 90 -2.61 18.09 -0.73
C LEU A 90 -2.06 19.47 -0.36
N ARG A 91 -2.54 20.07 0.73
CA ARG A 91 -2.07 21.39 1.20
C ARG A 91 -0.60 21.36 1.63
N ALA A 92 -0.18 20.29 2.29
CA ALA A 92 1.21 20.12 2.73
C ALA A 92 2.17 19.73 1.59
N GLY A 93 1.66 19.43 0.39
CA GLY A 93 2.45 18.87 -0.71
C GLY A 93 2.96 17.44 -0.42
N THR A 94 2.43 16.78 0.61
CA THR A 94 2.83 15.42 1.00
C THR A 94 2.36 14.44 -0.07
N ARG A 95 3.29 13.64 -0.60
CA ARG A 95 2.98 12.65 -1.63
C ARG A 95 1.99 11.62 -1.11
N VAL A 96 0.87 11.46 -1.83
CA VAL A 96 -0.10 10.39 -1.60
C VAL A 96 0.36 9.13 -2.35
N LEU A 97 0.49 8.03 -1.63
CA LEU A 97 0.84 6.71 -2.16
C LEU A 97 -0.33 5.74 -1.98
N SER A 98 -0.32 4.69 -2.78
CA SER A 98 -1.13 3.48 -2.61
C SER A 98 -0.24 2.28 -2.28
N GLU A 99 -0.88 1.18 -1.89
CA GLU A 99 -0.22 -0.12 -1.77
C GLU A 99 0.44 -0.57 -3.08
N PHE A 100 -0.08 -0.14 -4.23
CA PHE A 100 0.47 -0.47 -5.54
C PHE A 100 1.74 0.31 -5.86
N ASP A 101 1.84 1.57 -5.41
CA ASP A 101 3.09 2.34 -5.52
C ASP A 101 4.20 1.69 -4.70
N LEU A 102 3.85 1.17 -3.52
CA LEU A 102 4.78 0.40 -2.69
C LEU A 102 5.12 -0.94 -3.33
N ALA A 103 4.13 -1.65 -3.88
CA ALA A 103 4.34 -2.92 -4.57
C ALA A 103 5.25 -2.73 -5.79
N GLY A 104 4.95 -1.79 -6.70
CA GLY A 104 5.75 -1.58 -7.91
C GLY A 104 7.18 -1.11 -7.64
N ALA A 105 7.44 -0.50 -6.48
CA ALA A 105 8.79 -0.10 -6.09
C ALA A 105 9.54 -1.16 -5.27
N TRP A 106 8.87 -2.21 -4.79
CA TRP A 106 9.47 -3.27 -3.98
C TRP A 106 9.37 -4.67 -4.57
N ASP A 107 8.53 -4.84 -5.59
CA ASP A 107 8.29 -6.07 -6.31
C ASP A 107 8.74 -5.88 -7.76
N ASP A 108 9.83 -6.54 -8.13
CA ASP A 108 10.35 -6.52 -9.50
C ASP A 108 9.58 -7.52 -10.42
N ARG A 109 8.58 -8.24 -9.88
CA ARG A 109 7.74 -9.13 -10.69
C ARG A 109 6.78 -8.35 -11.56
N PRO A 110 6.56 -8.75 -12.82
CA PRO A 110 5.57 -8.11 -13.66
C PRO A 110 4.15 -8.19 -13.06
N VAL A 111 3.46 -7.04 -12.92
CA VAL A 111 2.12 -6.95 -12.30
C VAL A 111 1.06 -6.69 -13.37
N VAL A 112 -0.02 -7.47 -13.36
CA VAL A 112 -1.24 -7.23 -14.16
C VAL A 112 -2.32 -6.64 -13.25
N ALA A 113 -2.64 -5.36 -13.43
CA ALA A 113 -3.74 -4.74 -12.69
C ALA A 113 -5.08 -4.97 -13.40
N VAL A 114 -6.04 -5.59 -12.71
CA VAL A 114 -7.43 -5.79 -13.14
C VAL A 114 -8.31 -4.74 -12.47
N THR A 115 -8.78 -3.75 -13.23
CA THR A 115 -9.67 -2.70 -12.70
C THR A 115 -11.11 -2.88 -13.18
N GLY A 116 -12.09 -2.57 -12.32
CA GLY A 116 -13.52 -2.61 -12.71
C GLY A 116 -14.45 -2.30 -11.53
N THR A 117 -15.74 -2.05 -11.76
CA THR A 117 -16.69 -1.74 -10.68
C THR A 117 -17.22 -3.02 -10.02
N ASN A 118 -17.45 -4.09 -10.80
CA ASN A 118 -17.88 -5.42 -10.35
C ASN A 118 -17.03 -6.53 -11.04
N GLY A 119 -16.84 -7.69 -10.40
CA GLY A 119 -16.18 -8.87 -11.03
C GLY A 119 -14.65 -8.98 -10.93
N LYS A 120 -13.98 -8.08 -10.20
CA LYS A 120 -12.50 -8.00 -10.16
C LYS A 120 -11.84 -9.24 -9.61
N THR A 121 -12.34 -9.78 -8.50
CA THR A 121 -11.77 -10.99 -7.90
C THR A 121 -11.89 -12.16 -8.87
N THR A 122 -13.05 -12.31 -9.51
CA THR A 122 -13.28 -13.33 -10.54
C THR A 122 -12.35 -13.18 -11.73
N VAL A 123 -12.22 -11.97 -12.30
CA VAL A 123 -11.34 -11.71 -13.45
C VAL A 123 -9.85 -11.83 -13.06
N THR A 124 -9.48 -11.43 -11.85
CA THR A 124 -8.11 -11.58 -11.34
C THR A 124 -7.73 -13.05 -11.21
N THR A 125 -8.63 -13.88 -10.68
CA THR A 125 -8.43 -15.32 -10.58
C THR A 125 -8.33 -15.97 -11.96
N LEU A 126 -9.19 -15.59 -12.91
CA LEU A 126 -9.16 -16.12 -14.27
C LEU A 126 -7.86 -15.76 -15.02
N VAL A 127 -7.40 -14.50 -14.91
CA VAL A 127 -6.14 -14.04 -15.52
C VAL A 127 -4.94 -14.77 -14.91
N ALA A 128 -4.90 -14.93 -13.59
CA ALA A 128 -3.84 -15.67 -12.94
C ALA A 128 -3.84 -17.16 -13.35
N ALA A 129 -5.01 -17.80 -13.40
CA ALA A 129 -5.13 -19.20 -13.84
C ALA A 129 -4.67 -19.40 -15.29
N ALA A 130 -4.97 -18.46 -16.19
CA ALA A 130 -4.51 -18.51 -17.58
C ALA A 130 -2.99 -18.33 -17.71
N LEU A 131 -2.37 -17.53 -16.84
CA LEU A 131 -0.94 -17.24 -16.87
C LEU A 131 -0.11 -18.21 -16.00
N ALA A 132 -0.73 -18.98 -15.10
CA ALA A 132 -0.03 -19.90 -14.20
C ALA A 132 0.83 -20.95 -14.93
N PRO A 133 0.36 -21.63 -16.00
CA PRO A 133 1.14 -22.67 -16.68
C PRO A 133 2.39 -22.13 -17.38
N SER A 134 2.32 -20.90 -17.88
CA SER A 134 3.39 -20.30 -18.70
C SER A 134 4.36 -19.45 -17.87
N SER A 135 3.93 -18.96 -16.71
CA SER A 135 4.67 -17.92 -16.00
C SER A 135 4.63 -18.01 -14.47
N GLY A 136 3.92 -18.97 -13.88
CA GLY A 136 3.81 -19.08 -12.42
C GLY A 136 3.02 -17.91 -11.81
N ALA A 137 2.07 -17.36 -12.55
CA ALA A 137 1.25 -16.25 -12.11
C ALA A 137 0.38 -16.63 -10.90
N VAL A 138 0.25 -15.71 -9.94
CA VAL A 138 -0.58 -15.90 -8.74
C VAL A 138 -1.65 -14.82 -8.68
N ALA A 139 -2.88 -15.23 -8.41
CA ALA A 139 -3.98 -14.30 -8.14
C ALA A 139 -3.74 -13.65 -6.77
N ALA A 140 -3.55 -12.34 -6.74
CA ALA A 140 -3.58 -11.56 -5.51
C ALA A 140 -4.86 -10.73 -5.49
N GLY A 141 -5.56 -10.69 -4.37
CA GLY A 141 -6.69 -9.79 -4.19
C GLY A 141 -6.23 -8.34 -4.00
N ARG A 142 -6.70 -7.71 -2.91
CA ARG A 142 -5.99 -6.57 -2.30
C ARG A 142 -4.55 -7.00 -2.02
N TRP A 143 -3.59 -6.09 -2.15
CA TRP A 143 -2.19 -6.42 -1.92
C TRP A 143 -2.00 -7.07 -0.55
N SER A 144 -1.56 -8.32 -0.58
CA SER A 144 -1.02 -9.08 0.54
C SER A 144 0.49 -8.95 0.46
N ALA A 145 1.11 -8.52 1.55
CA ALA A 145 2.53 -8.20 1.56
C ALA A 145 3.36 -9.40 1.03
N PRO A 146 4.34 -9.19 0.14
CA PRO A 146 5.04 -10.30 -0.50
C PRO A 146 5.77 -11.18 0.53
N SER A 147 5.84 -12.48 0.25
CA SER A 147 6.72 -13.44 0.91
C SER A 147 8.19 -13.20 0.52
N THR A 148 9.10 -13.64 1.38
CA THR A 148 10.34 -12.97 1.80
C THR A 148 11.54 -13.05 0.83
N THR A 149 12.38 -12.00 0.88
CA THR A 149 13.84 -11.92 0.57
C THR A 149 14.32 -11.92 -0.89
N ARG A 150 15.13 -10.91 -1.30
CA ARG A 150 15.95 -10.95 -2.53
C ARG A 150 17.24 -10.08 -2.45
N PRO A 151 18.40 -10.49 -3.04
CA PRO A 151 19.67 -9.75 -3.02
C PRO A 151 19.70 -8.54 -4.00
N PRO A 152 20.74 -7.68 -3.97
CA PRO A 152 20.82 -6.47 -4.80
C PRO A 152 20.84 -6.76 -6.31
N ARG A 153 20.43 -5.76 -7.10
CA ARG A 153 20.25 -5.84 -8.57
C ARG A 153 21.51 -6.20 -9.37
N SER A 154 22.70 -6.05 -8.80
CA SER A 154 23.97 -6.25 -9.50
C SER A 154 24.36 -7.72 -9.71
N SER A 155 23.70 -8.68 -9.04
CA SER A 155 24.11 -10.09 -9.04
C SER A 155 23.26 -11.00 -9.96
N TRP A 156 22.69 -10.48 -11.05
CA TRP A 156 21.74 -11.21 -11.90
C TRP A 156 22.34 -11.74 -13.21
N PRO A 157 22.08 -13.01 -13.58
CA PRO A 157 22.17 -13.47 -14.97
C PRO A 157 20.97 -12.99 -15.81
N ARG A 158 21.16 -12.84 -17.14
CA ARG A 158 20.12 -12.46 -18.11
C ARG A 158 18.94 -13.45 -18.16
N PRO A 159 17.73 -13.02 -18.55
CA PRO A 159 16.49 -13.51 -17.97
C PRO A 159 16.04 -14.86 -18.54
N ARG A 160 15.73 -15.80 -17.63
CA ARG A 160 14.66 -16.79 -17.82
C ARG A 160 13.84 -16.91 -16.52
N ARG A 161 12.61 -16.38 -16.59
CA ARG A 161 11.40 -16.63 -15.75
C ARG A 161 11.38 -16.04 -14.32
N SER A 162 10.52 -15.04 -14.10
CA SER A 162 10.03 -14.61 -12.78
C SER A 162 8.57 -14.18 -12.89
N GLY A 163 7.68 -14.81 -12.11
CA GLY A 163 6.23 -14.85 -12.37
C GLY A 163 5.42 -13.58 -12.15
N TRP A 164 4.15 -13.62 -12.58
CA TRP A 164 3.24 -12.46 -12.60
C TRP A 164 2.33 -12.39 -11.38
N VAL A 165 1.91 -11.18 -10.99
CA VAL A 165 0.88 -10.97 -9.97
C VAL A 165 -0.31 -10.26 -10.61
N ALA A 166 -1.49 -10.87 -10.58
CA ALA A 166 -2.74 -10.21 -10.99
C ALA A 166 -3.41 -9.58 -9.76
N ALA A 167 -3.84 -8.31 -9.81
CA ALA A 167 -4.46 -7.62 -8.66
C ALA A 167 -5.71 -6.79 -9.02
N GLY A 168 -6.75 -6.85 -8.17
CA GLY A 168 -8.05 -6.21 -8.42
C GLY A 168 -8.31 -4.90 -7.66
N ARG A 169 -8.77 -3.81 -8.31
CA ARG A 169 -9.22 -2.54 -7.63
C ARG A 169 -10.62 -2.08 -8.01
N SER A 170 -11.50 -1.78 -7.04
CA SER A 170 -12.78 -1.09 -7.29
C SER A 170 -12.54 0.33 -7.80
N GLY A 171 -12.77 0.55 -9.09
CA GLY A 171 -12.74 1.88 -9.68
C GLY A 171 -14.02 2.63 -9.35
N ARG A 172 -13.91 3.79 -8.69
CA ARG A 172 -14.87 4.88 -8.92
C ARG A 172 -14.24 5.79 -9.96
N ARG A 173 -15.00 6.03 -11.04
CA ARG A 173 -14.63 6.87 -12.18
C ARG A 173 -14.45 8.31 -11.65
N LEU A 174 -13.24 8.87 -11.75
CA LEU A 174 -13.04 10.31 -11.58
C LEU A 174 -13.82 10.99 -12.71
N ARG A 175 -14.91 11.67 -12.38
CA ARG A 175 -15.48 12.67 -13.27
C ARG A 175 -14.78 13.99 -12.94
N PRO A 176 -14.18 14.69 -13.91
CA PRO A 176 -13.81 16.08 -13.70
C PRO A 176 -15.11 16.88 -13.55
N GLY A 177 -15.22 17.64 -12.47
CA GLY A 177 -16.31 18.55 -12.17
C GLY A 177 -15.78 19.68 -11.31
#